data_AF-A0A7S4Q7Q0-F1
#
_entry.id   AF-A0A7S4Q7Q0-F1
#
_cell.length_a   1.000
_cell.length_b   1.000
_cell.length_c   1.000
_cell.angle_alpha   90.00
_cell.angle_beta   90.00
_cell.angle_gamma   90.00
#
_symmetry.space_group_name_H-M   'P 1'
#
loop_
_entity.id
_entity.type
_entity.pdbx_description
1 polymer ?
#
loop_
_entity_poly.entity_id
_entity_poly.type
_entity_poly.pdbx_seq_one_letter_code
_entity_poly.pdbx_strand_id
1 'polypeptide(L)'
;FQALLTVHAFARGRSEGSLQGVLEALTDFSGNEEICSLGLESILGASGAQMQRHIRKIVEAPAFSTTLRTIVDRFPLTAANAMRLLTVILVESPASRAEYMEATAEALFALFEFPPEWHPADWEVLLRAFDALCEERLGRDLLVQHELLGRLSEEWAKLLYSDDEASRTTVRKFKGGTERLLGVLR
;
A
#
# COMPACT_ATOMS: atom_id res chain seq x y z
N PHE A 1 19.51 10.02 13.83
CA PHE A 1 19.01 11.38 14.12
C PHE A 1 18.77 12.21 12.87
N GLN A 2 19.76 12.40 11.98
CA GLN A 2 19.57 13.22 10.77
C GLN A 2 18.44 12.71 9.85
N ALA A 3 18.35 11.41 9.60
CA ALA A 3 17.26 10.82 8.81
C ALA A 3 15.86 11.13 9.36
N LEU A 4 15.65 10.95 10.67
CA LEU A 4 14.39 11.28 11.33
C LEU A 4 14.06 12.77 11.24
N LEU A 5 15.06 13.65 11.39
CA LEU A 5 14.89 15.10 11.20
C LEU A 5 14.49 15.44 9.76
N THR A 6 15.11 14.81 8.76
CA THR A 6 14.76 14.98 7.34
C THR A 6 13.30 14.63 7.09
N VAL A 7 12.86 13.47 7.61
CA VAL A 7 11.47 13.01 7.45
C VAL A 7 10.49 13.95 8.16
N HIS A 8 10.78 14.40 9.38
CA HIS A 8 9.95 15.40 10.07
C HIS A 8 9.91 16.75 9.36
N ALA A 9 11.03 17.21 8.80
CA ALA A 9 11.09 18.46 8.05
C ALA A 9 10.19 18.38 6.81
N PHE A 10 10.25 17.25 6.10
CA PHE A 10 9.39 16.99 4.94
C PHE A 10 7.91 16.90 5.32
N ALA A 11 7.57 16.14 6.37
CA ALA A 11 6.20 16.02 6.89
C ALA A 11 5.58 17.38 7.29
N ARG A 12 6.41 18.33 7.74
CA ARG A 12 5.99 19.69 8.12
C ARG A 12 5.98 20.69 6.95
N GLY A 13 6.27 20.24 5.73
CA GLY A 13 6.36 21.13 4.55
C GLY A 13 7.47 22.17 4.66
N ARG A 14 8.52 21.90 5.44
CA ARG A 14 9.67 22.81 5.57
C ARG A 14 10.60 22.62 4.37
N SER A 15 11.20 23.71 3.90
CA SER A 15 12.10 23.73 2.72
C SER A 15 13.31 22.80 2.82
N GLU A 16 13.70 22.38 4.02
CA GLU A 16 14.83 21.48 4.29
C GLU A 16 14.51 20.00 4.02
N GLY A 17 13.22 19.62 4.01
CA GLY A 17 12.80 18.27 3.65
C GLY A 17 12.59 18.16 2.15
N SER A 18 13.40 17.34 1.46
CA SER A 18 13.14 16.96 0.07
C SER A 18 12.60 15.53 0.03
N LEU A 19 11.74 15.23 -0.95
CA LEU A 19 11.29 13.85 -1.17
C LEU A 19 12.49 12.90 -1.34
N GLN A 20 13.53 13.34 -2.04
CA GLN A 20 14.76 12.55 -2.24
C GLN A 20 15.37 12.14 -0.90
N GLY A 21 15.50 13.07 0.05
CA GLY A 21 16.01 12.78 1.39
C GLY A 21 15.11 11.85 2.20
N VAL A 22 13.80 11.84 1.95
CA VAL A 22 12.88 10.86 2.55
C VAL A 22 13.08 9.48 1.95
N LEU A 23 13.24 9.36 0.62
CA LEU A 23 13.50 8.07 -0.03
C LEU A 23 14.84 7.47 0.41
N GLU A 24 15.87 8.29 0.56
CA GLU A 24 17.16 7.91 1.13
C GLU A 24 17.01 7.45 2.58
N ALA A 25 16.29 8.22 3.41
CA ALA A 25 16.03 7.82 4.80
C ALA A 25 15.28 6.49 4.93
N LEU A 26 14.26 6.25 4.09
CA LEU A 26 13.53 4.99 4.06
C LEU A 26 14.40 3.82 3.61
N THR A 27 15.31 4.05 2.66
CA THR A 27 16.20 3.02 2.13
C THR A 27 17.29 2.65 3.14
N ASP A 28 18.01 3.65 3.65
CA ASP A 28 19.12 3.46 4.59
C ASP A 28 18.67 2.99 5.97
N PHE A 29 17.44 3.33 6.36
CA PHE A 29 16.88 3.03 7.68
C PHE A 29 15.58 2.21 7.59
N SER A 30 15.48 1.32 6.60
CA SER A 30 14.36 0.36 6.44
C SER A 30 14.15 -0.58 7.64
N GLY A 31 15.08 -0.61 8.60
CA GLY A 31 14.96 -1.31 9.88
C GLY A 31 14.48 -0.43 11.05
N ASN A 32 14.06 0.81 10.82
CA ASN A 32 13.54 1.71 11.85
C ASN A 32 12.06 2.04 11.60
N GLU A 33 11.17 1.52 12.45
CA GLU A 33 9.72 1.66 12.29
C GLU A 33 9.26 3.12 12.28
N GLU A 34 9.79 3.96 13.17
CA GLU A 34 9.40 5.37 13.27
C GLU A 34 9.72 6.15 11.99
N ILE A 35 10.94 5.95 11.44
CA ILE A 35 11.34 6.55 10.16
C ILE A 35 10.45 6.04 9.02
N CYS A 36 10.15 4.74 9.01
CA CYS A 36 9.35 4.11 7.98
C CYS A 36 7.90 4.60 7.99
N SER A 37 7.24 4.57 9.15
CA SER A 37 5.86 5.01 9.31
C SER A 37 5.71 6.48 8.94
N LEU A 38 6.52 7.35 9.56
CA LEU A 38 6.44 8.79 9.30
C LEU A 38 6.84 9.13 7.86
N GLY A 39 7.83 8.45 7.29
CA GLY A 39 8.26 8.63 5.92
C GLY A 39 7.14 8.32 4.94
N LEU A 40 6.49 7.16 5.07
CA LEU A 40 5.38 6.78 4.20
C LEU A 40 4.15 7.67 4.39
N GLU A 41 3.78 8.01 5.62
CA GLU A 41 2.69 8.95 5.90
C GLU A 41 2.95 10.32 5.27
N SER A 42 4.18 10.82 5.36
CA SER A 42 4.54 12.12 4.79
C SER A 42 4.48 12.13 3.26
N ILE A 43 4.81 11.01 2.60
CA ILE A 43 4.66 10.85 1.15
C ILE A 43 3.18 10.83 0.79
N LEU A 44 2.37 10.06 1.52
CA LEU A 44 0.92 9.90 1.34
C LEU A 44 0.13 11.18 1.62
N GLY A 45 0.65 12.09 2.44
CA GLY A 45 0.05 13.39 2.73
C GLY A 45 0.02 14.37 1.54
N ALA A 46 0.69 14.06 0.43
CA ALA A 46 0.68 14.89 -0.78
C ALA A 46 -0.66 14.81 -1.51
N SER A 47 -1.15 15.94 -2.03
CA SER A 47 -2.41 16.01 -2.78
C SER A 47 -2.21 16.25 -4.28
N GLY A 48 -3.11 15.69 -5.10
CA GLY A 48 -3.24 15.97 -6.53
C GLY A 48 -1.92 15.97 -7.30
N ALA A 49 -1.56 17.14 -7.87
CA ALA A 49 -0.36 17.31 -8.68
C ALA A 49 0.95 17.07 -7.91
N GLN A 50 0.97 17.25 -6.58
CA GLN A 50 2.14 16.96 -5.76
C GLN A 50 2.37 15.45 -5.66
N MET A 51 1.32 14.66 -5.44
CA MET A 51 1.40 13.20 -5.44
C MET A 51 1.95 12.68 -6.78
N GLN A 52 1.44 13.19 -7.91
CA GLN A 52 1.95 12.83 -9.24
C GLN A 52 3.44 13.14 -9.45
N ARG A 53 3.95 14.20 -8.82
CA ARG A 53 5.41 14.47 -8.82
C ARG A 53 6.16 13.52 -7.91
N HIS A 54 5.58 13.14 -6.78
CA HIS A 54 6.18 12.16 -5.88
C HIS A 54 6.29 10.79 -6.56
N ILE A 55 5.21 10.30 -7.18
CA ILE A 55 5.20 9.01 -7.88
C ILE A 55 6.28 8.96 -8.96
N ARG A 56 6.40 9.99 -9.81
CA ARG A 56 7.46 10.04 -10.83
C ARG A 56 8.87 9.90 -10.24
N LYS A 57 9.16 10.62 -9.15
CA LYS A 57 10.45 10.52 -8.46
C LYS A 57 10.66 9.17 -7.77
N ILE A 58 9.61 8.57 -7.23
CA ILE A 58 9.65 7.27 -6.58
C ILE A 58 9.96 6.17 -7.58
N VAL A 59 9.32 6.18 -8.76
CA VAL A 59 9.61 5.17 -9.79
C VAL A 59 10.97 5.35 -10.43
N GLU A 60 11.52 6.57 -10.43
CA GLU A 60 12.89 6.87 -10.83
C GLU A 60 13.92 6.49 -9.76
N ALA A 61 13.50 6.28 -8.50
CA ALA A 61 14.40 5.92 -7.40
C ALA A 61 14.81 4.44 -7.51
N PRO A 62 16.12 4.15 -7.66
CA PRO A 62 16.59 2.78 -7.84
C PRO A 62 16.20 1.87 -6.67
N ALA A 63 15.65 0.69 -6.99
CA ALA A 63 15.32 -0.37 -6.04
C ALA A 63 14.36 0.04 -4.90
N PHE A 64 13.61 1.14 -5.02
CA PHE A 64 12.68 1.57 -3.97
C PHE A 64 11.54 0.57 -3.75
N SER A 65 11.17 -0.20 -4.77
CA SER A 65 10.31 -1.38 -4.67
C SER A 65 10.81 -2.37 -3.60
N THR A 66 12.12 -2.64 -3.57
CA THR A 66 12.78 -3.52 -2.59
C THR A 66 12.77 -2.93 -1.18
N THR A 67 12.94 -1.61 -1.06
CA THR A 67 12.80 -0.89 0.22
C THR A 67 11.39 -1.07 0.78
N LEU A 68 10.34 -0.90 -0.04
CA LEU A 68 8.95 -1.09 0.39
C LEU A 68 8.67 -2.52 0.82
N ARG A 69 9.17 -3.52 0.09
CA ARG A 69 9.07 -4.94 0.49
C ARG A 69 9.72 -5.21 1.85
N THR A 70 10.91 -4.65 2.08
CA THR A 70 11.62 -4.77 3.36
C THR A 70 10.83 -4.16 4.51
N ILE A 71 10.19 -3.01 4.29
CA ILE A 71 9.36 -2.34 5.29
C ILE A 71 8.12 -3.18 5.62
N VAL A 72 7.44 -3.70 4.58
CA VAL A 72 6.25 -4.57 4.72
C VAL A 72 6.57 -5.81 5.55
N ASP A 73 7.68 -6.49 5.24
CA ASP A 73 8.12 -7.71 5.93
C ASP A 73 8.45 -7.45 7.41
N ARG A 74 9.04 -6.29 7.72
CA ARG A 74 9.50 -5.96 9.08
C ARG A 74 8.42 -5.35 9.96
N PHE A 75 7.52 -4.56 9.38
CA PHE A 75 6.60 -3.69 10.13
C PHE A 75 5.15 -3.88 9.65
N PRO A 76 4.44 -4.89 10.18
CA PRO A 76 3.05 -5.16 9.79
C PRO A 76 2.12 -3.95 9.95
N LEU A 77 2.31 -3.14 11.00
CA LEU A 77 1.52 -1.92 11.22
C LEU A 77 1.78 -0.85 10.15
N THR A 78 2.97 -0.84 9.55
CA THR A 78 3.33 0.08 8.47
C THR A 78 2.92 -0.47 7.10
N ALA A 79 2.60 -1.77 7.00
CA ALA A 79 2.22 -2.42 5.75
C ALA A 79 0.99 -1.77 5.10
N ALA A 80 0.03 -1.27 5.88
CA ALA A 80 -1.12 -0.53 5.35
C ALA A 80 -0.69 0.74 4.59
N ASN A 81 0.25 1.52 5.13
CA ASN A 81 0.78 2.72 4.46
C ASN A 81 1.61 2.34 3.22
N ALA A 82 2.42 1.29 3.31
CA ALA A 82 3.16 0.78 2.16
C ALA A 82 2.21 0.32 1.04
N MET A 83 1.16 -0.45 1.38
CA MET A 83 0.13 -0.92 0.45
C MET A 83 -0.59 0.25 -0.23
N ARG A 84 -0.93 1.30 0.52
CA ARG A 84 -1.51 2.53 -0.04
C ARG A 84 -0.60 3.19 -1.06
N LEU A 85 0.68 3.35 -0.73
CA LEU A 85 1.65 3.97 -1.65
C LEU A 85 1.84 3.11 -2.91
N LEU A 86 2.01 1.81 -2.73
CA LEU A 86 2.15 0.82 -3.81
C LEU A 86 0.95 0.84 -4.76
N THR A 87 -0.27 0.91 -4.21
CA THR A 87 -1.50 1.01 -5.00
C THR A 87 -1.52 2.29 -5.83
N VAL A 88 -1.13 3.42 -5.26
CA VAL A 88 -1.03 4.69 -6.01
C VAL A 88 0.02 4.58 -7.11
N ILE A 89 1.18 3.97 -6.84
CA ILE A 89 2.22 3.77 -7.87
C ILE A 89 1.69 2.93 -9.03
N LEU A 90 1.01 1.81 -8.76
CA LEU A 90 0.47 0.92 -9.80
C LEU A 90 -0.61 1.58 -10.67
N VAL A 91 -1.49 2.38 -10.06
CA VAL A 91 -2.57 3.07 -10.76
C VAL A 91 -2.04 4.24 -11.59
N GLU A 92 -1.08 4.99 -11.06
CA GLU A 92 -0.62 6.26 -11.66
C GLU A 92 0.61 6.12 -12.56
N SER A 93 1.39 5.04 -12.45
CA SER A 93 2.63 4.83 -13.22
C SER A 93 2.72 3.45 -13.87
N PRO A 94 2.30 3.30 -15.14
CA PRO A 94 2.38 2.02 -15.84
C PRO A 94 3.81 1.64 -16.30
N ALA A 95 4.80 2.52 -16.15
CA ALA A 95 6.10 2.38 -16.81
C ALA A 95 7.09 1.40 -16.14
N SER A 96 6.80 0.85 -14.96
CA SER A 96 7.64 -0.15 -14.29
C SER A 96 6.81 -1.04 -13.37
N ARG A 97 5.89 -1.80 -13.96
CA ARG A 97 4.86 -2.53 -13.20
C ARG A 97 5.34 -3.78 -12.47
N ALA A 98 6.29 -4.56 -13.00
CA ALA A 98 6.57 -5.89 -12.44
C ALA A 98 7.03 -5.87 -10.96
N GLU A 99 8.09 -5.12 -10.63
CA GLU A 99 8.61 -5.07 -9.26
C GLU A 99 7.60 -4.47 -8.27
N TYR A 100 6.84 -3.46 -8.70
CA TYR A 100 5.81 -2.85 -7.87
C TYR A 100 4.56 -3.72 -7.75
N MET A 101 4.26 -4.59 -8.73
CA MET A 101 3.21 -5.60 -8.63
C MET A 101 3.58 -6.67 -7.61
N GLU A 102 4.83 -7.17 -7.66
CA GLU A 102 5.37 -8.10 -6.66
C GLU A 102 5.29 -7.48 -5.26
N ALA A 103 5.80 -6.26 -5.10
CA ALA A 103 5.73 -5.54 -3.82
C ALA A 103 4.29 -5.33 -3.34
N THR A 104 3.35 -5.04 -4.25
CA THR A 104 1.93 -4.89 -3.90
C THR A 104 1.32 -6.21 -3.44
N ALA A 105 1.60 -7.32 -4.14
CA ALA A 105 1.11 -8.64 -3.74
C ALA A 105 1.65 -9.05 -2.36
N GLU A 106 2.94 -8.79 -2.09
CA GLU A 106 3.55 -9.03 -0.77
C GLU A 106 2.93 -8.14 0.31
N ALA A 107 2.68 -6.86 0.01
CA ALA A 107 2.00 -5.96 0.94
C ALA A 107 0.58 -6.41 1.27
N LEU A 108 -0.19 -6.86 0.28
CA LEU A 108 -1.52 -7.44 0.49
C LEU A 108 -1.43 -8.72 1.32
N PHE A 109 -0.46 -9.59 1.03
CA PHE A 109 -0.24 -10.82 1.80
C PHE A 109 0.04 -10.51 3.27
N ALA A 110 0.99 -9.63 3.55
CA ALA A 110 1.32 -9.21 4.91
C ALA A 110 0.12 -8.56 5.63
N LEU A 111 -0.66 -7.76 4.92
CA LEU A 111 -1.87 -7.14 5.45
C LEU A 111 -2.94 -8.18 5.80
N PHE A 112 -3.04 -9.29 5.08
CA PHE A 112 -3.96 -10.38 5.44
C PHE A 112 -3.44 -11.30 6.54
N GLU A 113 -2.12 -11.44 6.69
CA GLU A 113 -1.52 -12.15 7.84
C GLU A 113 -1.72 -11.36 9.15
N PHE A 114 -1.67 -10.03 9.07
CA PHE A 114 -1.87 -9.13 10.20
C PHE A 114 -2.97 -8.10 9.87
N PRO A 115 -4.24 -8.52 9.77
CA PRO A 115 -5.33 -7.66 9.34
C PRO A 115 -5.51 -6.50 10.31
N PRO A 116 -5.47 -5.24 9.81
CA PRO A 116 -5.83 -4.10 10.64
C PRO A 116 -7.33 -4.13 10.92
N GLU A 117 -7.79 -3.25 11.79
CA GLU A 117 -9.21 -2.92 11.81
C GLU A 117 -9.60 -2.27 10.48
N TRP A 118 -10.44 -2.96 9.70
CA TRP A 118 -10.80 -2.52 8.37
C TRP A 118 -11.70 -1.28 8.40
N HIS A 119 -11.11 -0.13 8.11
CA HIS A 119 -11.89 1.06 7.79
C HIS A 119 -12.28 1.09 6.31
N PRO A 120 -13.38 1.79 5.96
CA PRO A 120 -13.81 1.93 4.57
C PRO A 120 -12.72 2.46 3.63
N ALA A 121 -11.83 3.33 4.12
CA ALA A 121 -10.74 3.88 3.32
C ALA A 121 -9.67 2.84 3.00
N ASP A 122 -9.38 1.92 3.92
CA ASP A 122 -8.36 0.89 3.73
C ASP A 122 -8.88 -0.22 2.83
N TRP A 123 -10.16 -0.61 3.00
CA TRP A 123 -10.84 -1.55 2.10
C TRP A 123 -10.90 -1.02 0.66
N GLU A 124 -11.18 0.27 0.48
CA GLU A 124 -11.17 0.90 -0.85
C GLU A 124 -9.81 0.76 -1.55
N VAL A 125 -8.73 1.04 -0.82
CA VAL A 125 -7.37 0.93 -1.35
C VAL A 125 -7.05 -0.53 -1.66
N LEU A 126 -7.42 -1.46 -0.78
CA LEU A 126 -7.27 -2.89 -1.02
C LEU A 126 -7.95 -3.32 -2.33
N LEU A 127 -9.22 -2.95 -2.55
CA LEU A 127 -9.93 -3.31 -3.79
C LEU A 127 -9.28 -2.68 -5.02
N ARG A 128 -8.76 -1.45 -4.91
CA ARG A 128 -8.01 -0.80 -6.01
C ARG A 128 -6.70 -1.52 -6.31
N ALA A 129 -6.01 -2.04 -5.30
CA ALA A 129 -4.80 -2.85 -5.48
C ALA A 129 -5.12 -4.15 -6.23
N PHE A 130 -6.21 -4.84 -5.85
CA PHE A 130 -6.69 -6.02 -6.56
C PHE A 130 -7.07 -5.72 -8.01
N ASP A 131 -7.84 -4.66 -8.26
CA ASP A 131 -8.21 -4.26 -9.62
C ASP A 131 -6.95 -3.99 -10.46
N ALA A 132 -5.97 -3.24 -9.91
CA ALA A 132 -4.71 -2.93 -10.61
C ALA A 132 -3.86 -4.19 -10.91
N LEU A 133 -3.81 -5.16 -10.00
CA LEU A 133 -3.12 -6.44 -10.23
C LEU A 133 -3.85 -7.31 -11.28
N CYS A 134 -5.18 -7.31 -11.26
CA CYS A 134 -6.00 -8.10 -12.18
C CYS A 134 -5.89 -7.67 -13.65
N GLU A 135 -5.51 -6.40 -13.91
CA GLU A 135 -5.33 -5.86 -15.28
C GLU A 135 -4.26 -6.63 -16.07
N GLU A 136 -3.24 -7.15 -15.38
CA GLU A 136 -2.10 -7.81 -16.03
C GLU A 136 -1.99 -9.28 -15.68
N ARG A 137 -1.38 -10.04 -16.60
CA ARG A 137 -1.14 -11.47 -16.40
C ARG A 137 -0.25 -11.73 -15.18
N LEU A 138 0.86 -11.00 -15.05
CA LEU A 138 1.77 -11.15 -13.91
C LEU A 138 1.06 -10.89 -12.58
N GLY A 139 0.26 -9.81 -12.50
CA GLY A 139 -0.50 -9.51 -11.29
C GLY A 139 -1.51 -10.61 -10.94
N ARG A 140 -2.22 -11.18 -11.93
CA ARG A 140 -3.08 -12.36 -11.71
C ARG A 140 -2.31 -13.58 -11.21
N ASP A 141 -1.16 -13.86 -11.80
CA ASP A 141 -0.31 -14.99 -11.39
C ASP A 141 0.16 -14.81 -9.93
N LEU A 142 0.52 -13.58 -9.53
CA LEU A 142 0.87 -13.24 -8.14
C LEU A 142 -0.31 -13.38 -7.18
N LEU A 143 -1.51 -12.92 -7.55
CA LEU A 143 -2.71 -13.08 -6.72
C LEU A 143 -3.02 -14.56 -6.43
N VAL A 144 -2.79 -15.44 -7.41
CA VAL A 144 -2.94 -16.89 -7.26
C VAL A 144 -1.83 -17.46 -6.39
N GLN A 145 -0.56 -17.12 -6.67
CA GLN A 145 0.61 -17.61 -5.95
C GLN A 145 0.52 -17.32 -4.43
N HIS A 146 -0.01 -16.16 -4.06
CA HIS A 146 -0.16 -15.75 -2.66
C HIS A 146 -1.54 -16.08 -2.06
N GLU A 147 -2.40 -16.80 -2.80
CA GLU A 147 -3.77 -17.18 -2.40
C GLU A 147 -4.63 -15.98 -1.92
N LEU A 148 -4.40 -14.80 -2.49
CA LEU A 148 -4.92 -13.53 -1.96
C LEU A 148 -6.44 -13.42 -2.06
N LEU A 149 -7.07 -14.11 -3.01
CA LEU A 149 -8.52 -14.15 -3.12
C LEU A 149 -9.19 -14.99 -2.03
N GLY A 150 -8.54 -16.09 -1.63
CA GLY A 150 -9.02 -16.90 -0.51
C GLY A 150 -9.03 -16.06 0.76
N ARG A 151 -7.94 -15.35 1.01
CA ARG A 151 -7.79 -14.40 2.13
C ARG A 151 -8.80 -13.25 2.07
N LEU A 152 -9.01 -12.66 0.89
CA LEU A 152 -10.05 -11.65 0.70
C LEU A 152 -11.44 -12.21 1.02
N SER A 153 -11.75 -13.44 0.60
CA SER A 153 -13.03 -14.08 0.89
C SER A 153 -13.23 -14.32 2.38
N GLU A 154 -12.18 -14.74 3.09
CA GLU A 154 -12.19 -14.95 4.54
C GLU A 154 -12.41 -13.65 5.30
N GLU A 155 -11.66 -12.60 4.97
CA GLU A 155 -11.82 -11.27 5.58
C GLU A 155 -13.20 -10.69 5.28
N TRP A 156 -13.68 -10.84 4.04
CA TRP A 156 -15.02 -10.39 3.67
C TRP A 156 -16.11 -11.11 4.48
N ALA A 157 -15.96 -12.42 4.70
CA ALA A 157 -16.88 -13.16 5.56
C ALA A 157 -16.87 -12.62 7.00
N LYS A 158 -15.70 -12.33 7.57
CA LYS A 158 -15.59 -11.71 8.91
C LYS A 158 -16.34 -10.39 8.97
N LEU A 159 -16.20 -9.52 7.96
CA LEU A 159 -16.90 -8.25 7.89
C LEU A 159 -18.42 -8.40 7.76
N LEU A 160 -18.90 -9.37 6.99
CA LEU A 160 -20.33 -9.64 6.81
C LEU A 160 -21.05 -10.03 8.10
N TYR A 161 -20.35 -10.73 8.99
CA TYR A 161 -20.89 -11.19 10.28
C TYR A 161 -20.48 -10.29 11.46
N SER A 162 -19.81 -9.18 11.21
CA SER A 162 -19.38 -8.24 12.25
C SER A 162 -20.51 -7.30 12.65
N ASP A 163 -20.66 -7.08 13.96
CA ASP A 163 -21.59 -6.10 14.52
C ASP A 163 -20.99 -4.67 14.62
N ASP A 164 -19.71 -4.52 14.30
CA ASP A 164 -19.00 -3.23 14.33
C ASP A 164 -19.48 -2.27 13.22
N GLU A 165 -19.64 -0.99 13.56
CA GLU A 165 -20.19 0.02 12.65
C GLU A 165 -19.27 0.33 11.47
N ALA A 166 -17.94 0.29 11.67
CA ALA A 166 -17.00 0.47 10.57
C ALA A 166 -17.11 -0.71 9.59
N SER A 167 -17.20 -1.93 10.11
CA SER A 167 -17.42 -3.15 9.32
C SER A 167 -18.73 -3.09 8.52
N ARG A 168 -19.85 -2.72 9.16
CA ARG A 168 -21.16 -2.56 8.48
C ARG A 168 -21.11 -1.49 7.39
N THR A 169 -20.41 -0.39 7.64
CA THR A 169 -20.22 0.67 6.65
C THR A 169 -19.39 0.19 5.46
N THR A 170 -18.30 -0.54 5.71
CA THR A 170 -17.47 -1.17 4.68
C THR A 170 -18.31 -2.13 3.83
N VAL A 171 -19.10 -3.00 4.47
CA VAL A 171 -19.98 -3.94 3.75
C VAL A 171 -20.97 -3.20 2.86
N ARG A 172 -21.68 -2.20 3.41
CA ARG A 172 -22.68 -1.44 2.66
C ARG A 172 -22.08 -0.71 1.45
N LYS A 173 -20.88 -0.13 1.59
CA LYS A 173 -20.24 0.66 0.52
C LYS A 173 -19.61 -0.23 -0.55
N PHE A 174 -19.05 -1.37 -0.17
CA PHE A 174 -18.15 -2.13 -1.04
C PHE A 174 -18.62 -3.55 -1.40
N LYS A 175 -19.84 -3.95 -1.03
CA LYS A 175 -20.40 -5.27 -1.36
C LYS A 175 -20.23 -5.62 -2.84
N GLY A 176 -20.72 -4.77 -3.75
CA GLY A 176 -20.69 -5.06 -5.19
C GLY A 176 -19.27 -5.17 -5.75
N GLY A 177 -18.34 -4.31 -5.30
CA GLY A 177 -16.94 -4.35 -5.75
C GLY A 177 -16.20 -5.59 -5.25
N THR A 178 -16.42 -5.96 -3.98
CA THR A 178 -15.81 -7.14 -3.35
C THR A 178 -16.35 -8.42 -3.98
N GLU A 179 -17.67 -8.56 -4.11
CA GLU A 179 -18.31 -9.74 -4.72
C GLU A 179 -17.93 -9.89 -6.21
N ARG A 180 -17.76 -8.78 -6.94
CA ARG A 180 -17.23 -8.81 -8.31
C ARG A 180 -15.82 -9.41 -8.33
N LEU A 181 -14.90 -8.92 -7.50
CA LEU A 181 -13.53 -9.44 -7.47
C LEU A 181 -13.47 -10.92 -7.09
N LEU A 182 -14.29 -11.34 -6.13
CA LEU A 182 -14.41 -12.76 -5.74
C LEU A 182 -15.05 -13.62 -6.84
N GLY A 183 -15.83 -13.03 -7.74
CA GLY A 183 -16.45 -13.70 -8.88
C GLY A 183 -15.60 -13.76 -10.16
N VAL A 184 -14.67 -12.82 -10.37
CA VAL A 184 -13.85 -12.70 -11.60
C VAL A 184 -12.81 -13.82 -11.74
N LEU A 185 -12.49 -14.54 -10.67
CA LEU A 185 -11.41 -15.53 -10.62
C LEU A 185 -11.90 -16.94 -10.23
N ARG A 186 -13.21 -17.18 -10.33
CA ARG A 186 -13.84 -18.50 -10.38
C ARG A 186 -14.07 -18.92 -11.82
#